data_AF-A0A1A1X6T7-F1
#
_entry.id   AF-A0A1A1X6T7-F1
#
_cell.length_a   1.000
_cell.length_b   1.000
_cell.length_c   1.000
_cell.angle_alpha   90.00
_cell.angle_beta   90.00
_cell.angle_gamma   90.00
#
_symmetry.space_group_name_H-M   'P 1'
#
loop_
_entity.id
_entity.type
_entity.pdbx_description
1 polymer ?
#
loop_
_entity_poly.entity_id
_entity_poly.type
_entity_poly.pdbx_seq_one_letter_code
_entity_poly.pdbx_strand_id
1 'polypeptide(L)'
;MWAPALIFAAILSGLVTAPDAKADSQLSPTEAAYVANYSHIVCQVIADNPSVPGVYGVVAGVADTGKFAAEDAVDVVNASVLVSCAEWWPLLEAAGAQARAATGGQLV
;
A
#
# COMPACT_ATOMS: atom_id res chain seq x y z
N MET A 1 -37.17 6.11 -2.06
CA MET A 1 -36.37 7.25 -1.57
C MET A 1 -35.78 6.91 -0.21
N TRP A 2 -34.62 6.24 -0.13
CA TRP A 2 -33.97 5.95 1.17
C TRP A 2 -32.48 5.65 0.96
N ALA A 3 -31.67 6.69 0.77
CA ALA A 3 -30.25 6.66 1.07
C ALA A 3 -30.07 7.12 2.52
N PRO A 4 -28.97 6.72 3.17
CA PRO A 4 -28.15 7.73 3.82
C PRO A 4 -26.70 7.63 3.35
N ALA A 5 -26.21 8.78 2.93
CA ALA A 5 -24.81 9.11 2.77
C ALA A 5 -24.12 9.24 4.14
N LEU A 6 -22.94 8.66 4.26
CA LEU A 6 -21.91 8.99 5.27
C LEU A 6 -20.61 9.07 4.46
N ILE A 7 -20.25 10.21 3.86
CA ILE A 7 -19.48 11.31 4.45
C ILE A 7 -18.42 10.82 5.45
N PHE A 8 -17.24 10.49 4.92
CA PHE A 8 -15.96 10.78 5.59
C PHE A 8 -15.09 11.54 4.58
N ALA A 9 -15.32 12.85 4.51
CA ALA A 9 -14.38 13.78 3.92
C ALA A 9 -13.59 14.44 5.06
N ALA A 10 -12.30 14.65 4.79
CA ALA A 10 -11.33 15.44 5.56
C ALA A 10 -10.54 14.71 6.67
N ILE A 11 -9.40 14.16 6.27
CA ILE A 11 -8.12 14.53 6.90
C ILE A 11 -7.21 15.07 5.80
N LEU A 12 -7.33 16.37 5.52
CA LEU A 12 -6.37 17.17 4.78
C LEU A 12 -5.52 17.90 5.82
N SER A 13 -4.36 17.35 6.18
CA SER A 13 -3.29 18.08 6.91
C SER A 13 -2.00 17.29 6.88
N GLY A 14 -1.25 17.42 5.77
CA GLY A 14 0.10 16.91 5.68
C GLY A 14 0.51 16.75 4.22
N LEU A 15 1.36 17.65 3.74
CA LEU A 15 2.05 17.56 2.46
C LEU A 15 3.01 16.36 2.44
N VAL A 16 2.47 15.16 2.45
CA VAL A 16 3.22 13.96 2.11
C VAL A 16 2.63 13.56 0.77
N THR A 17 3.32 13.93 -0.29
CA THR A 17 3.20 13.29 -1.60
C THR A 17 3.46 11.81 -1.35
N ALA A 18 2.48 11.02 -0.88
CA ALA A 18 2.53 9.57 -0.93
C ALA A 18 2.72 9.20 -2.42
N PRO A 19 3.37 8.09 -2.79
CA PRO A 19 3.44 7.78 -4.20
C PRO A 19 1.98 7.62 -4.63
N ASP A 20 1.65 7.95 -5.87
CA ASP A 20 0.39 7.52 -6.45
C ASP A 20 0.45 6.00 -6.65
N ALA A 21 0.58 5.25 -5.55
CA ALA A 21 -0.08 3.98 -5.44
C ALA A 21 -1.53 4.29 -5.84
N LYS A 22 -2.12 3.59 -6.81
CA LYS A 22 -3.42 3.94 -7.40
C LYS A 22 -4.51 3.92 -6.33
N ALA A 23 -4.58 4.98 -5.55
CA ALA A 23 -5.61 5.29 -4.58
C ALA A 23 -6.92 5.65 -5.29
N ASP A 24 -6.89 5.75 -6.63
CA ASP A 24 -8.04 5.79 -7.53
C ASP A 24 -8.85 4.47 -7.55
N SER A 25 -8.99 3.77 -6.41
CA SER A 25 -9.99 2.69 -6.19
C SER A 25 -10.10 1.63 -7.30
N GLN A 26 -9.06 1.43 -8.09
CA GLN A 26 -9.06 0.56 -9.25
C GLN A 26 -7.88 -0.40 -9.15
N LEU A 27 -7.85 -1.16 -8.05
CA LEU A 27 -7.17 -2.44 -8.06
C LEU A 27 -7.72 -3.21 -9.27
N SER A 28 -6.83 -3.70 -10.13
CA SER A 28 -7.25 -4.61 -11.18
C SER A 28 -7.89 -5.86 -10.56
N PRO A 29 -8.74 -6.60 -11.29
CA PRO A 29 -9.32 -7.83 -10.77
C PRO A 29 -8.27 -8.83 -10.25
N THR A 30 -7.08 -8.84 -10.85
CA THR A 30 -5.94 -9.67 -10.43
C THR A 30 -5.34 -9.20 -9.12
N GLU A 31 -5.13 -7.90 -8.96
CA GLU A 31 -4.60 -7.32 -7.70
C GLU A 31 -5.59 -7.52 -6.56
N ALA A 32 -6.88 -7.26 -6.79
CA ALA A 32 -7.92 -7.48 -5.79
C ALA A 32 -8.02 -8.94 -5.37
N ALA A 33 -7.90 -9.88 -6.33
CA ALA A 33 -7.84 -11.30 -6.02
C ALA A 33 -6.58 -11.65 -5.22
N TYR A 34 -5.42 -11.05 -5.52
CA TYR A 34 -4.21 -11.27 -4.75
C TYR A 34 -4.38 -10.79 -3.30
N VAL A 35 -4.86 -9.56 -3.11
CA VAL A 35 -5.16 -9.01 -1.78
C VAL A 35 -6.09 -9.94 -0.99
N ALA A 36 -7.19 -10.38 -1.61
CA ALA A 36 -8.15 -11.26 -0.96
C ALA A 36 -7.55 -12.62 -0.51
N ASN A 37 -6.56 -13.14 -1.24
CA ASN A 37 -5.95 -14.44 -0.95
C ASN A 37 -4.72 -14.34 -0.04
N TYR A 38 -3.95 -13.24 -0.12
CA TYR A 38 -2.61 -13.15 0.44
C TYR A 38 -2.39 -11.99 1.41
N SER A 39 -3.40 -11.14 1.68
CA SER A 39 -3.24 -10.00 2.60
C SER A 39 -2.74 -10.38 3.99
N HIS A 40 -3.18 -11.54 4.50
CA HIS A 40 -2.74 -12.06 5.79
C HIS A 40 -1.24 -12.38 5.83
N ILE A 41 -0.67 -12.90 4.72
CA ILE A 41 0.77 -13.18 4.61
C ILE A 41 1.54 -11.86 4.57
N VAL A 42 1.07 -10.90 3.78
CA VAL A 42 1.67 -9.55 3.70
C VAL A 42 1.77 -8.94 5.10
N CYS A 43 0.65 -8.95 5.85
CA CYS A 43 0.60 -8.45 7.22
C CYS A 43 1.53 -9.20 8.18
N GLN A 44 1.60 -10.53 8.08
CA GLN A 44 2.48 -11.34 8.92
C GLN A 44 3.96 -11.00 8.67
N VAL A 45 4.37 -10.90 7.40
CA VAL A 45 5.78 -10.61 7.07
C VAL A 45 6.19 -9.21 7.55
N ILE A 46 5.28 -8.23 7.47
CA ILE A 46 5.50 -6.89 8.03
C ILE A 46 5.62 -6.95 9.55
N ALA A 47 4.74 -7.69 10.24
CA ALA A 47 4.79 -7.85 11.68
C ALA A 47 6.09 -8.55 12.16
N ASP A 48 6.57 -9.53 11.40
CA ASP A 48 7.82 -10.23 11.68
C ASP A 48 9.05 -9.35 11.41
N ASN A 49 8.93 -8.36 10.52
CA ASN A 49 10.02 -7.46 10.11
C ASN A 49 9.56 -5.99 10.01
N PRO A 50 9.17 -5.33 11.13
CA PRO A 50 8.54 -4.02 11.12
C PRO A 50 9.57 -2.89 10.92
N SER A 51 10.18 -2.87 9.73
CA SER A 51 11.21 -1.94 9.32
C SER A 51 11.01 -1.53 7.87
N VAL A 52 11.54 -0.36 7.49
CA VAL A 52 11.46 0.12 6.10
C VAL A 52 12.10 -0.85 5.10
N PRO A 53 13.31 -1.42 5.34
CA PRO A 53 13.84 -2.48 4.49
C PRO A 53 12.93 -3.71 4.38
N GLY A 54 12.24 -4.06 5.47
CA GLY A 54 11.25 -5.14 5.50
C GLY A 54 10.08 -4.86 4.55
N VAL A 55 9.54 -3.65 4.55
CA VAL A 55 8.47 -3.24 3.63
C VAL A 55 8.92 -3.34 2.17
N TYR A 56 10.14 -2.90 1.82
CA TYR A 56 10.66 -3.10 0.46
C TYR A 56 10.79 -4.57 0.08
N GLY A 57 11.21 -5.42 1.03
CA GLY A 57 11.26 -6.87 0.83
C GLY A 57 9.88 -7.48 0.56
N VAL A 58 8.85 -7.00 1.26
CA VAL A 58 7.45 -7.42 1.05
C VAL A 58 6.96 -7.00 -0.33
N VAL A 59 7.19 -5.75 -0.74
CA VAL A 59 6.84 -5.26 -2.08
C VAL A 59 7.54 -6.09 -3.17
N ALA A 60 8.83 -6.36 -3.01
CA ALA A 60 9.58 -7.19 -3.96
C ALA A 60 9.03 -8.63 -4.02
N GLY A 61 8.66 -9.21 -2.86
CA GLY A 61 8.04 -10.53 -2.80
C GLY A 61 6.67 -10.60 -3.47
N VAL A 62 5.84 -9.57 -3.30
CA VAL A 62 4.54 -9.44 -3.99
C VAL A 62 4.73 -9.26 -5.49
N ALA A 63 5.67 -8.42 -5.93
CA ALA A 63 5.99 -8.23 -7.33
C ALA A 63 6.40 -9.56 -8.00
N ASP A 64 7.30 -10.33 -7.38
CA ASP A 64 7.74 -11.60 -7.94
C ASP A 64 6.65 -12.68 -7.89
N THR A 65 5.91 -12.79 -6.78
CA THR A 65 4.89 -13.84 -6.59
C THR A 65 3.67 -13.58 -7.47
N GLY A 66 3.17 -12.34 -7.48
CA GLY A 66 2.01 -11.93 -8.26
C GLY A 66 2.33 -11.66 -9.73
N LYS A 67 3.61 -11.65 -10.11
CA LYS A 67 4.10 -11.24 -11.44
C LYS A 67 3.58 -9.85 -11.83
N PHE A 68 3.59 -8.95 -10.84
CA PHE A 68 3.15 -7.58 -10.96
C PHE A 68 4.30 -6.65 -11.35
N ALA A 69 3.96 -5.52 -11.98
CA ALA A 69 4.89 -4.40 -12.07
C ALA A 69 5.20 -3.87 -10.66
N ALA A 70 6.29 -3.10 -10.53
CA ALA A 70 6.71 -2.59 -9.22
C ALA A 70 5.64 -1.67 -8.62
N GLU A 71 5.00 -0.84 -9.44
CA GLU A 71 3.95 0.09 -9.02
C GLU A 71 2.69 -0.68 -8.56
N ASP A 72 2.25 -1.68 -9.34
CA ASP A 72 1.10 -2.53 -9.01
C ASP A 72 1.35 -3.36 -7.72
N ALA A 73 2.59 -3.77 -7.47
CA ALA A 73 2.94 -4.48 -6.24
C ALA A 73 2.85 -3.57 -5.00
N VAL A 74 3.21 -2.30 -5.13
CA VAL A 74 3.02 -1.29 -4.07
C VAL A 74 1.52 -1.12 -3.78
N ASP A 75 0.68 -1.07 -4.81
CA ASP A 75 -0.79 -0.99 -4.65
C ASP A 75 -1.36 -2.18 -3.89
N VAL A 76 -0.94 -3.38 -4.25
CA VAL A 76 -1.36 -4.62 -3.58
C VAL A 76 -0.92 -4.64 -2.11
N VAL A 77 0.31 -4.22 -1.81
CA VAL A 77 0.81 -4.16 -0.42
C VAL A 77 0.03 -3.12 0.38
N ASN A 78 -0.16 -1.92 -0.17
CA ASN A 78 -0.94 -0.87 0.48
C ASN A 78 -2.37 -1.33 0.74
N ALA A 79 -3.05 -1.89 -0.25
CA ALA A 79 -4.41 -2.41 -0.11
C ALA A 79 -4.49 -3.55 0.93
N SER A 80 -3.51 -4.45 0.94
CA SER A 80 -3.43 -5.54 1.92
C SER A 80 -3.32 -5.01 3.35
N VAL A 81 -2.45 -4.02 3.56
CA VAL A 81 -2.27 -3.39 4.87
C VAL A 81 -3.51 -2.63 5.29
N LEU A 82 -4.12 -1.86 4.39
CA LEU A 82 -5.34 -1.09 4.66
C LEU A 82 -6.50 -2.00 5.12
N VAL A 83 -6.66 -3.16 4.48
CA VAL A 83 -7.79 -4.06 4.74
C VAL A 83 -7.54 -5.01 5.93
N SER A 84 -6.28 -5.40 6.19
CA SER A 84 -5.98 -6.49 7.13
C SER A 84 -5.10 -6.11 8.33
N CYS A 85 -4.35 -5.01 8.28
CA CYS A 85 -3.43 -4.63 9.36
C CYS A 85 -3.07 -3.13 9.32
N ALA A 86 -4.09 -2.27 9.40
CA ALA A 86 -3.95 -0.82 9.22
C ALA A 86 -2.98 -0.16 10.22
N GLU A 87 -2.68 -0.81 11.35
CA GLU A 87 -1.66 -0.37 12.31
C GLU A 87 -0.27 -0.20 11.70
N TRP A 88 0.05 -0.91 10.60
CA TRP A 88 1.34 -0.79 9.91
C TRP A 88 1.39 0.32 8.86
N TRP A 89 0.29 1.03 8.62
CA TRP A 89 0.24 2.12 7.65
C TRP A 89 1.34 3.18 7.81
N PRO A 90 1.69 3.64 9.03
CA PRO A 90 2.77 4.62 9.20
C PRO A 90 4.14 4.13 8.72
N LEU A 91 4.36 2.80 8.74
CA LEU A 91 5.62 2.21 8.25
C LEU A 91 5.70 2.25 6.72
N LEU A 92 4.57 2.05 6.03
CA LEU A 92 4.48 2.17 4.58
C LEU A 92 4.71 3.62 4.13
N GLU A 93 4.14 4.58 4.86
CA GLU A 93 4.36 6.01 4.61
C GLU A 93 5.83 6.39 4.77
N ALA A 94 6.49 5.91 5.83
CA ALA A 94 7.93 6.12 6.06
C ALA A 94 8.77 5.51 4.93
N ALA A 95 8.43 4.30 4.48
CA ALA A 95 9.10 3.65 3.35
C ALA A 95 8.94 4.47 2.07
N GLY A 96 7.72 4.88 1.73
CA GLY A 96 7.48 5.70 0.55
C GLY A 96 8.17 7.07 0.61
N ALA A 97 8.20 7.71 1.79
CA ALA A 97 8.94 8.96 1.99
C ALA A 97 10.44 8.78 1.75
N GLN A 98 11.02 7.67 2.22
CA GLN A 98 12.43 7.36 1.95
C GLN A 98 12.69 7.10 0.47
N ALA A 99 11.80 6.37 -0.22
CA ALA A 99 11.91 6.13 -1.66
C ALA A 99 11.94 7.45 -2.44
N ARG A 100 11.01 8.36 -2.15
CA ARG A 100 10.95 9.69 -2.80
C ARG A 100 12.15 10.56 -2.48
N ALA A 101 12.67 10.50 -1.25
CA ALA A 101 13.90 11.21 -0.90
C ALA A 101 15.10 10.67 -1.69
N ALA A 102 15.15 9.36 -1.95
CA ALA A 102 16.22 8.72 -2.71
C ALA A 102 16.15 9.03 -4.21
N THR A 103 14.96 9.23 -4.77
CA THR A 103 14.76 9.57 -6.20
C THR A 103 14.69 11.08 -6.47
N GLY A 104 15.01 11.94 -5.48
CA GLY A 104 14.96 13.40 -5.63
C GLY A 104 13.55 13.96 -5.84
N GLY A 105 12.52 13.24 -5.37
CA GLY A 105 11.11 13.60 -5.54
C GLY A 105 10.50 13.09 -6.84
N GLN A 106 11.22 12.30 -7.63
CA GLN A 106 10.67 11.70 -8.84
C GLN A 106 9.90 10.42 -8.47
N LEU A 107 8.58 10.48 -8.64
CA LEU A 107 7.65 9.36 -8.45
C LEU A 107 8.05 8.25 -9.43
N VAL A 108 8.57 7.14 -8.91
CA VAL A 108 8.47 5.83 -9.56
C VAL A 108 7.17 5.20 -9.10
#